data_AF-A0A6M1LKL2-F1
#
_entry.id   AF-A0A6M1LKL2-F1
#
_cell.length_a   1.000
_cell.length_b   1.000
_cell.length_c   1.000
_cell.angle_alpha   90.00
_cell.angle_beta   90.00
_cell.angle_gamma   90.00
#
_symmetry.space_group_name_H-M   'P 1'
#
loop_
_entity.id
_entity.type
_entity.pdbx_description
1 polymer ?
#
loop_
_entity_poly.entity_id
_entity_poly.type
_entity_poly.pdbx_seq_one_letter_code
_entity_poly.pdbx_strand_id
1 'polypeptide(L)'
;MTNALLGLDEATWLGGIAAAPRAIGAAGLTPGPFAACLARGTTLVVADADSAGGLAGLRDLAALARAMGVTLAVRPGEGGLPRAVSLAAALDAAVAAEGPLPPLPAVPKDSPTRIVSIRVQRLALPLKHLYVSSMYCTPKQDRTLVAIRLADGTEGWGETNGTPDCAARVVAIAKGWIGRDALRDRAALRRSFARISFDNRHGRNGLAAYAGLDLAAWDASAKHLGVTLAALLGQSAPLRPVEVACPLPAAVPGRAMERAEITAHMADVSLAPRVAELAAGIAADHGIRAFKYKSAATGIDWDIAALTALRNTLPPGTRLRCDPNGAYSPEEARRLVAGTAALDLEFHEDPTDALEGFARLREAGAGRLASNMCLIEPPDLVAAHRLGLTDLVVLGDIFYWGGIAGLRDASAVAARLGLTPSLHSFYETAVATAANWQMAQALGLDAHHPMDCGVTSLAEDIVAPGLLTVRDGRLTGPEGPGIGLAPDPARIAALALADPVVIPTP
;
A
#
# COMPACT_ATOMS: atom_id res chain seq x y z
N MET A 1 -13.35 1.66 -61.55
CA MET A 1 -13.72 2.53 -60.40
C MET A 1 -14.96 1.94 -59.74
N THR A 2 -15.02 2.07 -58.40
CA THR A 2 -16.08 1.64 -57.47
C THR A 2 -16.40 0.14 -57.36
N ASN A 3 -16.20 -0.39 -56.16
CA ASN A 3 -17.08 -1.40 -55.56
C ASN A 3 -17.18 -1.15 -54.06
N ALA A 4 -18.42 -0.98 -53.59
CA ALA A 4 -18.81 -0.88 -52.20
C ALA A 4 -18.75 -2.25 -51.52
N LEU A 5 -18.56 -2.29 -50.19
CA LEU A 5 -19.37 -3.12 -49.28
C LEU A 5 -18.98 -2.91 -47.80
N LEU A 6 -20.00 -2.48 -47.05
CA LEU A 6 -20.28 -2.70 -45.62
C LEU A 6 -19.71 -1.70 -44.61
N GLY A 7 -20.41 -0.56 -44.51
CA GLY A 7 -20.37 0.33 -43.35
C GLY A 7 -21.13 -0.24 -42.14
N LEU A 8 -20.44 -0.31 -41.01
CA LEU A 8 -21.01 -0.39 -39.67
C LEU A 8 -20.18 0.52 -38.76
N ASP A 9 -20.84 1.35 -37.96
CA ASP A 9 -20.19 2.27 -37.03
C ASP A 9 -19.84 1.60 -35.69
N GLU A 10 -18.96 2.28 -34.97
CA GLU A 10 -18.31 1.85 -33.73
C GLU A 10 -19.28 1.59 -32.57
N ALA A 11 -20.51 2.11 -32.64
CA ALA A 11 -21.51 1.96 -31.57
C ALA A 11 -22.15 0.56 -31.56
N THR A 12 -22.14 -0.16 -32.68
CA THR A 12 -22.68 -1.53 -32.76
C THR A 12 -21.77 -2.57 -32.11
N TRP A 13 -20.49 -2.21 -31.86
CA TRP A 13 -19.48 -3.14 -31.33
C TRP A 13 -19.61 -3.40 -29.81
N LEU A 14 -20.33 -2.56 -29.07
CA LEU A 14 -20.34 -2.57 -27.59
C LEU A 14 -21.60 -3.15 -26.92
N GLY A 15 -22.56 -3.73 -27.65
CA GLY A 15 -23.82 -4.22 -27.05
C GLY A 15 -24.18 -5.67 -27.39
N GLY A 16 -24.16 -6.58 -26.39
CA GLY A 16 -24.98 -7.80 -26.43
C GLY A 16 -24.36 -9.08 -25.86
N ILE A 17 -24.65 -9.38 -24.59
CA ILE A 17 -24.44 -10.67 -23.90
C ILE A 17 -25.78 -11.41 -23.85
N ALA A 18 -25.87 -12.69 -24.26
CA ALA A 18 -26.72 -13.73 -23.63
C ALA A 18 -26.77 -15.09 -24.37
N ALA A 19 -26.86 -16.15 -23.56
CA ALA A 19 -27.57 -17.43 -23.74
C ALA A 19 -26.82 -18.76 -24.11
N ALA A 20 -27.00 -19.70 -23.17
CA ALA A 20 -26.70 -21.13 -22.97
C ALA A 20 -26.88 -22.16 -24.13
N PRO A 21 -26.42 -23.43 -23.95
CA PRO A 21 -25.83 -24.29 -25.00
C PRO A 21 -26.63 -25.57 -25.34
N ARG A 22 -26.31 -26.22 -26.49
CA ARG A 22 -26.04 -27.68 -26.63
C ARG A 22 -25.71 -28.11 -28.07
N ALA A 23 -25.02 -29.24 -28.14
CA ALA A 23 -24.20 -29.79 -29.23
C ALA A 23 -24.93 -30.17 -30.52
N ILE A 24 -24.19 -30.21 -31.64
CA ILE A 24 -24.21 -31.29 -32.66
C ILE A 24 -22.93 -31.20 -33.52
N GLY A 25 -22.48 -32.38 -33.98
CA GLY A 25 -21.26 -32.63 -34.72
C GLY A 25 -21.18 -32.15 -36.17
N ALA A 26 -20.08 -32.57 -36.78
CA ALA A 26 -19.49 -32.01 -38.00
C ALA A 26 -20.27 -32.32 -39.28
N ALA A 27 -20.92 -31.30 -39.83
CA ALA A 27 -21.02 -31.05 -41.28
C ALA A 27 -21.64 -29.67 -41.50
N GLY A 28 -20.83 -28.67 -41.90
CA GLY A 28 -21.32 -27.35 -42.28
C GLY A 28 -20.52 -26.21 -41.70
N LEU A 29 -19.48 -25.80 -42.43
CA LEU A 29 -18.84 -24.50 -42.23
C LEU A 29 -19.86 -23.39 -42.56
N THR A 30 -20.22 -22.58 -41.56
CA THR A 30 -20.59 -21.14 -41.53
C THR A 30 -21.32 -20.89 -40.19
N PRO A 31 -21.52 -19.64 -39.73
CA PRO A 31 -20.63 -18.50 -39.52
C PRO A 31 -20.24 -18.41 -38.03
N GLY A 32 -18.95 -18.48 -37.68
CA GLY A 32 -18.53 -18.17 -36.31
C GLY A 32 -17.35 -18.98 -35.77
N PRO A 33 -16.11 -18.57 -36.09
CA PRO A 33 -14.97 -18.89 -35.25
C PRO A 33 -15.02 -18.07 -33.94
N PHE A 34 -15.50 -16.83 -34.01
CA PHE A 34 -15.46 -15.84 -32.93
C PHE A 34 -16.49 -16.11 -31.82
N ALA A 35 -17.73 -16.45 -32.19
CA ALA A 35 -18.79 -16.82 -31.23
C ALA A 35 -18.46 -18.13 -30.48
N ALA A 36 -17.78 -19.08 -31.14
CA ALA A 36 -17.33 -20.33 -30.54
C ALA A 36 -16.16 -20.15 -29.54
N CYS A 37 -15.39 -19.07 -29.67
CA CYS A 37 -14.35 -18.68 -28.70
C CYS A 37 -14.95 -17.97 -27.49
N LEU A 38 -15.89 -17.04 -27.71
CA LEU A 38 -16.62 -16.33 -26.65
C LEU A 38 -17.43 -17.27 -25.75
N ALA A 39 -18.02 -18.32 -26.31
CA ALA A 39 -18.79 -19.32 -25.54
C ALA A 39 -17.95 -20.16 -24.56
N ARG A 40 -16.60 -20.12 -24.64
CA ARG A 40 -15.69 -20.90 -23.78
C ARG A 40 -15.12 -20.13 -22.59
N GLY A 41 -15.52 -18.87 -22.40
CA GLY A 41 -15.31 -18.17 -21.13
C GLY A 41 -13.85 -17.83 -20.80
N THR A 42 -13.10 -17.29 -21.77
CA THR A 42 -12.19 -16.11 -21.71
C THR A 42 -11.23 -16.16 -22.93
N THR A 43 -11.14 -15.08 -23.71
CA THR A 43 -10.25 -14.96 -24.89
C THR A 43 -9.61 -13.58 -24.86
N LEU A 44 -8.29 -13.51 -25.07
CA LEU A 44 -7.56 -12.24 -25.20
C LEU A 44 -7.45 -11.92 -26.70
N VAL A 45 -8.03 -10.81 -27.13
CA VAL A 45 -8.04 -10.40 -28.55
C VAL A 45 -7.08 -9.24 -28.76
N VAL A 46 -6.17 -9.37 -29.72
CA VAL A 46 -5.20 -8.34 -30.10
C VAL A 46 -5.48 -7.90 -31.52
N ALA A 47 -5.53 -6.58 -31.74
CA ALA A 47 -6.00 -5.97 -32.99
C ALA A 47 -5.02 -6.15 -34.16
N ASP A 48 -3.71 -6.21 -33.91
CA ASP A 48 -2.65 -6.62 -34.85
C ASP A 48 -1.29 -6.79 -34.13
N ALA A 49 -0.24 -7.18 -34.85
CA ALA A 49 1.11 -7.37 -34.28
C ALA A 49 1.80 -6.05 -33.89
N ASP A 50 1.44 -4.92 -34.50
CA ASP A 50 2.10 -3.63 -34.26
C ASP A 50 1.57 -2.97 -32.98
N SER A 51 0.26 -3.08 -32.73
CA SER A 51 -0.41 -2.74 -31.46
C SER A 51 0.05 -3.62 -30.29
N ALA A 52 0.64 -4.78 -30.58
CA ALA A 52 1.25 -5.67 -29.60
C ALA A 52 2.75 -5.36 -29.34
N GLY A 53 3.32 -4.29 -29.91
CA GLY A 53 4.75 -4.01 -29.79
C GLY A 53 5.64 -4.98 -30.59
N GLY A 54 5.12 -5.52 -31.70
CA GLY A 54 5.81 -6.48 -32.56
C GLY A 54 5.86 -7.90 -31.99
N LEU A 55 6.80 -8.70 -32.48
CA LEU A 55 6.98 -10.11 -32.06
C LEU A 55 7.28 -10.26 -30.56
N ALA A 56 7.96 -9.28 -29.94
CA ALA A 56 8.30 -9.33 -28.52
C ALA A 56 7.05 -9.25 -27.64
N GLY A 57 6.20 -8.25 -27.82
CA GLY A 57 4.98 -8.16 -27.00
C GLY A 57 3.93 -9.21 -27.35
N LEU A 58 3.92 -9.77 -28.56
CA LEU A 58 3.13 -10.99 -28.84
C LEU A 58 3.60 -12.21 -28.04
N ARG A 59 4.91 -12.36 -27.80
CA ARG A 59 5.44 -13.42 -26.93
C ARG A 59 4.99 -13.23 -25.49
N ASP A 60 5.04 -12.01 -24.98
CA ASP A 60 4.60 -11.68 -23.63
C ASP A 60 3.09 -11.94 -23.44
N LEU A 61 2.27 -11.54 -24.42
CA LEU A 61 0.83 -11.79 -24.41
C LEU A 61 0.48 -13.27 -24.54
N ALA A 62 1.27 -14.05 -25.29
CA ALA A 62 1.07 -15.49 -25.39
C ALA A 62 1.48 -16.25 -24.12
N ALA A 63 2.55 -15.81 -23.46
CA ALA A 63 2.94 -16.32 -22.16
C ALA A 63 1.86 -16.02 -21.10
N LEU A 64 1.34 -14.79 -21.10
CA LEU A 64 0.21 -14.39 -20.25
C LEU A 64 -1.05 -15.21 -20.56
N ALA A 65 -1.38 -15.37 -21.84
CA ALA A 65 -2.54 -16.13 -22.27
C ALA A 65 -2.47 -17.59 -21.79
N ARG A 66 -1.30 -18.22 -21.93
CA ARG A 66 -1.04 -19.58 -21.43
C ARG A 66 -1.13 -19.66 -19.91
N ALA A 67 -0.57 -18.70 -19.18
CA ALA A 67 -0.63 -18.65 -17.72
C ALA A 67 -2.07 -18.48 -17.19
N MET A 68 -2.91 -17.75 -17.93
CA MET A 68 -4.32 -17.54 -17.60
C MET A 68 -5.26 -18.61 -18.17
N GLY A 69 -4.74 -19.55 -18.97
CA GLY A 69 -5.54 -20.57 -19.65
C GLY A 69 -6.49 -20.00 -20.71
N VAL A 70 -6.16 -18.85 -21.30
CA VAL A 70 -6.98 -18.15 -22.29
C VAL A 70 -6.40 -18.30 -23.69
N THR A 71 -7.27 -18.26 -24.69
CA THR A 71 -6.86 -18.30 -26.09
C THR A 71 -6.50 -16.89 -26.56
N LEU A 72 -5.31 -16.71 -27.14
CA LEU A 72 -4.91 -15.48 -27.81
C LEU A 72 -5.43 -15.51 -29.25
N ALA A 73 -6.21 -14.50 -29.64
CA ALA A 73 -6.67 -14.32 -31.02
C ALA A 73 -6.10 -13.02 -31.60
N VAL A 74 -5.30 -13.12 -32.65
CA VAL A 74 -4.69 -11.97 -33.34
C VAL A 74 -5.49 -11.69 -34.62
N ARG A 75 -6.00 -10.46 -34.77
CA ARG A 75 -6.64 -10.03 -36.01
C ARG A 75 -5.56 -9.81 -37.08
N PRO A 76 -5.67 -10.44 -38.26
CA PRO A 76 -4.68 -10.25 -39.32
C PRO A 76 -4.81 -8.84 -39.91
N GLY A 77 -3.70 -8.11 -39.96
CA GLY A 77 -3.56 -6.88 -40.74
C GLY A 77 -3.48 -7.14 -42.25
N GLU A 78 -3.04 -6.15 -43.04
CA GLU A 78 -2.81 -6.33 -44.48
C GLU A 78 -1.83 -7.51 -44.73
N GLY A 79 -2.30 -8.51 -45.47
CA GLY A 79 -1.60 -9.79 -45.68
C GLY A 79 -2.33 -11.04 -45.15
N GLY A 80 -3.46 -10.89 -44.45
CA GLY A 80 -4.43 -11.98 -44.20
C GLY A 80 -3.93 -13.21 -43.43
N LEU A 81 -4.66 -14.33 -43.59
CA LEU A 81 -4.44 -15.63 -42.96
C LEU A 81 -3.00 -16.19 -43.10
N PRO A 82 -2.28 -16.02 -44.23
CA PRO A 82 -0.90 -16.51 -44.38
C PRO A 82 0.09 -15.88 -43.38
N ARG A 83 -0.05 -14.58 -43.10
CA ARG A 83 0.81 -13.87 -42.14
C ARG A 83 0.51 -14.33 -40.71
N ALA A 84 -0.76 -14.57 -40.39
CA ALA A 84 -1.18 -15.12 -39.09
C ALA A 84 -0.66 -16.55 -38.88
N VAL A 85 -0.71 -17.42 -39.90
CA VAL A 85 -0.16 -18.79 -39.84
C VAL A 85 1.35 -18.77 -39.64
N SER A 86 2.07 -17.90 -40.37
CA SER A 86 3.53 -17.74 -40.21
C SER A 86 3.91 -17.26 -38.81
N LEU A 87 3.16 -16.30 -38.27
CA LEU A 87 3.36 -15.77 -36.93
C LEU A 87 3.06 -16.81 -35.84
N ALA A 88 1.95 -17.55 -35.97
CA ALA A 88 1.62 -18.65 -35.06
C ALA A 88 2.70 -19.73 -35.08
N ALA A 89 3.17 -20.13 -36.25
CA ALA A 89 4.25 -21.10 -36.39
C ALA A 89 5.58 -20.58 -35.79
N ALA A 90 5.90 -19.30 -35.96
CA ALA A 90 7.08 -18.68 -35.36
C ALA A 90 6.98 -18.63 -33.83
N LEU A 91 5.78 -18.38 -33.30
CA LEU A 91 5.50 -18.37 -31.87
C LEU A 91 5.59 -19.78 -31.27
N ASP A 92 4.99 -20.77 -31.93
CA ASP A 92 5.07 -22.17 -31.54
C ASP A 92 6.51 -22.68 -31.58
N ALA A 93 7.29 -22.31 -32.59
CA ALA A 93 8.71 -22.63 -32.70
C ALA A 93 9.55 -21.95 -31.61
N ALA A 94 9.28 -20.68 -31.30
CA ALA A 94 9.97 -19.97 -30.22
C ALA A 94 9.66 -20.57 -28.85
N VAL A 95 8.40 -20.92 -28.59
CA VAL A 95 7.99 -21.59 -27.35
C VAL A 95 8.54 -23.01 -27.24
N ALA A 96 8.61 -23.75 -28.36
CA ALA A 96 9.22 -25.07 -28.40
C ALA A 96 10.74 -25.02 -28.17
N ALA A 97 11.41 -23.96 -28.64
CA ALA A 97 12.84 -23.76 -28.45
C ALA A 97 13.24 -23.41 -27.01
N GLU A 98 12.34 -22.78 -26.23
CA GLU A 98 12.59 -22.45 -24.83
C GLU A 98 12.45 -23.65 -23.87
N GLY A 99 11.81 -24.74 -24.31
CA GLY A 99 11.54 -25.91 -23.48
C GLY A 99 10.54 -25.61 -22.33
N PRO A 100 10.10 -26.62 -21.57
CA PRO A 100 9.36 -26.37 -20.35
C PRO A 100 10.25 -25.56 -19.39
N LEU A 101 9.67 -24.56 -18.71
CA LEU A 101 10.35 -23.91 -17.58
C LEU A 101 10.90 -25.02 -16.68
N PRO A 102 12.16 -24.93 -16.25
CA PRO A 102 12.73 -25.94 -15.38
C PRO A 102 11.80 -26.12 -14.18
N PRO A 103 11.49 -27.36 -13.78
CA PRO A 103 10.67 -27.58 -12.60
C PRO A 103 11.33 -26.84 -11.45
N LEU A 104 10.54 -26.07 -10.69
CA LEU A 104 11.05 -25.43 -9.49
C LEU A 104 11.71 -26.51 -8.63
N PRO A 105 12.93 -26.27 -8.13
CA PRO A 105 13.62 -27.27 -7.33
C PRO A 105 12.73 -27.69 -6.17
N ALA A 106 12.67 -29.00 -5.93
CA ALA A 106 11.90 -29.55 -4.82
C ALA A 106 12.33 -28.86 -3.51
N VAL A 107 11.36 -28.51 -2.66
CA VAL A 107 11.64 -27.90 -1.35
C VAL A 107 12.49 -28.89 -0.55
N PRO A 108 13.75 -28.56 -0.21
CA PRO A 108 14.56 -29.45 0.61
C PRO A 108 13.89 -29.62 1.97
N LYS A 109 13.85 -30.85 2.49
CA LYS A 109 13.35 -31.11 3.86
C LYS A 109 14.11 -30.24 4.90
N ASP A 110 15.35 -29.89 4.60
CA ASP A 110 16.23 -29.02 5.39
C ASP A 110 16.46 -27.66 4.72
N SER A 111 15.39 -26.99 4.31
CA SER A 111 15.51 -25.65 3.73
C SER A 111 16.20 -24.68 4.70
N PRO A 112 17.27 -23.95 4.29
CA PRO A 112 17.94 -22.97 5.15
C PRO A 112 17.00 -21.82 5.54
N THR A 113 15.99 -21.54 4.71
CA THR A 113 14.97 -20.52 4.95
C THR A 113 13.74 -21.05 5.70
N ARG A 114 13.83 -22.25 6.28
CA ARG A 114 12.79 -22.79 7.16
C ARG A 114 12.70 -21.95 8.44
N ILE A 115 11.50 -21.53 8.81
CA ILE A 115 11.23 -20.78 10.04
C ILE A 115 11.36 -21.72 11.25
N VAL A 116 12.27 -21.39 12.17
CA VAL A 116 12.57 -22.20 13.37
C VAL A 116 12.10 -21.57 14.67
N SER A 117 11.95 -20.25 14.70
CA SER A 117 11.28 -19.58 15.82
C SER A 117 10.68 -18.24 15.41
N ILE A 118 9.65 -17.84 16.13
CA ILE A 118 9.02 -16.52 16.00
C ILE A 118 8.92 -15.89 17.38
N ARG A 119 9.36 -14.64 17.52
CA ARG A 119 9.23 -13.84 18.74
C ARG A 119 8.26 -12.69 18.50
N VAL A 120 7.37 -12.45 19.45
CA VAL A 120 6.41 -11.34 19.42
C VAL A 120 6.58 -10.50 20.68
N GLN A 121 6.80 -9.19 20.53
CA GLN A 121 7.09 -8.26 21.63
C GLN A 121 6.24 -7.00 21.48
N ARG A 122 5.49 -6.63 22.52
CA ARG A 122 4.78 -5.34 22.55
C ARG A 122 5.69 -4.24 23.10
N LEU A 123 5.64 -3.07 22.49
CA LEU A 123 6.47 -1.91 22.80
C LEU A 123 5.60 -0.66 23.01
N ALA A 124 6.08 0.28 23.82
CA ALA A 124 5.56 1.64 23.91
C ALA A 124 6.62 2.63 23.44
N LEU A 125 6.34 3.31 22.35
CA LEU A 125 7.21 4.33 21.76
C LEU A 125 6.84 5.71 22.30
N PRO A 126 7.67 6.35 23.13
CA PRO A 126 7.40 7.70 23.61
C PRO A 126 7.50 8.72 22.46
N LEU A 127 6.60 9.71 22.47
CA LEU A 127 6.57 10.80 21.51
C LEU A 127 7.15 12.08 22.12
N LYS A 128 7.82 12.89 21.31
CA LYS A 128 8.36 14.21 21.73
C LYS A 128 7.24 15.20 22.08
N HIS A 129 6.10 15.05 21.41
CA HIS A 129 4.91 15.86 21.60
C HIS A 129 3.70 14.94 21.70
N LEU A 130 2.64 15.41 22.37
CA LEU A 130 1.40 14.66 22.46
C LEU A 130 0.81 14.48 21.07
N TYR A 131 0.45 13.25 20.74
CA TYR A 131 -0.40 12.99 19.60
C TYR A 131 -1.83 13.35 19.96
N VAL A 132 -2.42 14.29 19.22
CA VAL A 132 -3.82 14.70 19.36
C VAL A 132 -4.51 14.52 18.01
N SER A 133 -5.59 13.74 17.97
CA SER A 133 -6.44 13.57 16.80
C SER A 133 -7.92 13.44 17.18
N SER A 134 -8.79 13.24 16.19
CA SER A 134 -10.20 12.90 16.40
C SER A 134 -10.43 11.63 17.23
N MET A 135 -9.43 10.76 17.36
CA MET A 135 -9.54 9.48 18.06
C MET A 135 -8.88 9.49 19.45
N TYR A 136 -7.67 10.05 19.58
CA TYR A 136 -6.84 9.87 20.77
C TYR A 136 -6.06 11.13 21.16
N CYS A 137 -5.74 11.24 22.45
CA CYS A 137 -4.72 12.13 23.01
C CYS A 137 -3.73 11.25 23.76
N THR A 138 -2.49 11.11 23.29
CA THR A 138 -1.52 10.16 23.89
C THR A 138 -0.07 10.65 23.81
N PRO A 139 0.76 10.42 24.85
CA PRO A 139 2.20 10.73 24.83
C PRO A 139 3.05 9.62 24.20
N LYS A 140 2.43 8.49 23.83
CA LYS A 140 3.14 7.31 23.33
C LYS A 140 2.34 6.60 22.26
N GLN A 141 3.02 5.74 21.53
CA GLN A 141 2.43 4.86 20.55
C GLN A 141 2.82 3.40 20.80
N ASP A 142 1.83 2.52 20.87
CA ASP A 142 2.10 1.10 21.10
C ASP A 142 2.38 0.38 19.78
N ARG A 143 3.38 -0.51 19.76
CA ARG A 143 3.73 -1.36 18.60
C ARG A 143 3.88 -2.83 18.97
N THR A 144 3.68 -3.71 18.00
CA THR A 144 3.98 -5.14 18.13
C THR A 144 5.13 -5.46 17.18
N LEU A 145 6.29 -5.75 17.73
CA LEU A 145 7.48 -6.19 17.03
C LEU A 145 7.45 -7.72 16.84
N VAL A 146 7.85 -8.18 15.66
CA VAL A 146 7.89 -9.58 15.26
C VAL A 146 9.30 -9.91 14.77
N ALA A 147 9.92 -10.95 15.32
CA ALA A 147 11.19 -11.48 14.81
C ALA A 147 10.99 -12.92 14.32
N ILE A 148 11.43 -13.21 13.10
CA ILE A 148 11.42 -14.55 12.50
C ILE A 148 12.87 -15.02 12.36
N ARG A 149 13.20 -16.14 13.02
CA ARG A 149 14.49 -16.80 12.86
C ARG A 149 14.39 -17.96 11.89
N LEU A 150 15.34 -18.01 10.95
CA LEU A 150 15.47 -19.07 9.95
C LEU A 150 16.49 -20.14 10.40
N ALA A 151 16.46 -21.30 9.76
CA ALA A 151 17.31 -22.44 10.10
C ALA A 151 18.81 -22.19 9.87
N ASP A 152 19.16 -21.30 8.94
CA ASP A 152 20.54 -20.84 8.72
C ASP A 152 21.04 -19.81 9.75
N GLY A 153 20.18 -19.40 10.69
CA GLY A 153 20.48 -18.41 11.71
C GLY A 153 20.10 -16.97 11.35
N THR A 154 19.65 -16.72 10.11
CA THR A 154 19.15 -15.39 9.69
C THR A 154 17.94 -14.98 10.52
N GLU A 155 17.89 -13.71 10.92
CA GLU A 155 16.77 -13.14 11.66
C GLU A 155 16.18 -11.93 10.92
N GLY A 156 14.90 -12.03 10.56
CA GLY A 156 14.13 -10.94 9.97
C GLY A 156 13.18 -10.30 10.95
N TRP A 157 12.91 -9.01 10.74
CA TRP A 157 12.13 -8.17 11.63
C TRP A 157 10.92 -7.59 10.92
N GLY A 158 9.80 -7.61 11.62
CA GLY A 158 8.55 -7.01 11.20
C GLY A 158 7.87 -6.30 12.35
N GLU A 159 6.86 -5.52 12.02
CA GLU A 159 6.17 -4.65 12.95
C GLU A 159 4.69 -4.56 12.56
N THR A 160 3.84 -4.36 13.55
CA THR A 160 2.41 -4.08 13.34
C THR A 160 1.79 -3.31 14.52
N ASN A 161 0.48 -3.07 14.45
CA ASN A 161 -0.31 -2.39 15.45
C ASN A 161 -0.09 -2.97 16.87
N GLY A 162 0.06 -2.09 17.86
CA GLY A 162 0.44 -2.46 19.22
C GLY A 162 -0.70 -2.87 20.15
N THR A 163 -1.94 -2.96 19.68
CA THR A 163 -3.05 -3.36 20.54
C THR A 163 -2.86 -4.79 21.06
N PRO A 164 -3.28 -5.10 22.31
CA PRO A 164 -3.18 -6.46 22.85
C PRO A 164 -3.87 -7.51 21.96
N ASP A 165 -5.01 -7.16 21.37
CA ASP A 165 -5.77 -8.01 20.44
C ASP A 165 -4.96 -8.33 19.17
N CYS A 166 -4.31 -7.33 18.56
CA CYS A 166 -3.47 -7.55 17.39
C CYS A 166 -2.27 -8.44 17.73
N ALA A 167 -1.57 -8.19 18.85
CA ALA A 167 -0.45 -9.00 19.27
C ALA A 167 -0.83 -10.48 19.54
N ALA A 168 -1.97 -10.73 20.19
CA ALA A 168 -2.49 -12.08 20.41
C ALA A 168 -2.79 -12.79 19.08
N ARG A 169 -3.29 -12.07 18.08
CA ARG A 169 -3.53 -12.58 16.73
C ARG A 169 -2.24 -12.92 15.99
N VAL A 170 -1.20 -12.10 16.12
CA VAL A 170 0.13 -12.41 15.57
C VAL A 170 0.59 -13.77 16.11
N VAL A 171 0.52 -13.96 17.44
CA VAL A 171 0.89 -15.23 18.08
C VAL A 171 0.05 -16.41 17.57
N ALA A 172 -1.26 -16.22 17.40
CA ALA A 172 -2.15 -17.25 16.89
C ALA A 172 -1.81 -17.67 15.45
N ILE A 173 -1.58 -16.71 14.56
CA ILE A 173 -1.23 -16.95 13.15
C ILE A 173 0.17 -17.57 13.04
N ALA A 174 1.13 -17.07 13.82
CA ALA A 174 2.53 -17.49 13.79
C ALA A 174 2.73 -18.98 14.08
N LYS A 175 1.85 -19.62 14.87
CA LYS A 175 1.90 -21.08 15.11
C LYS A 175 1.86 -21.90 13.82
N GLY A 176 1.13 -21.45 12.81
CA GLY A 176 1.04 -22.11 11.50
C GLY A 176 2.22 -21.86 10.56
N TRP A 177 3.15 -20.97 10.96
CA TRP A 177 4.31 -20.58 10.15
C TRP A 177 5.58 -21.34 10.55
N ILE A 178 5.65 -21.90 11.76
CA ILE A 178 6.78 -22.73 12.19
C ILE A 178 6.95 -23.92 11.24
N GLY A 179 8.19 -24.15 10.79
CA GLY A 179 8.52 -25.19 9.83
C GLY A 179 8.22 -24.85 8.36
N ARG A 180 7.60 -23.71 8.07
CA ARG A 180 7.39 -23.22 6.70
C ARG A 180 8.63 -22.52 6.16
N ASP A 181 8.76 -22.43 4.84
CA ASP A 181 9.87 -21.77 4.16
C ASP A 181 9.55 -20.28 3.94
N ALA A 182 10.24 -19.38 4.64
CA ALA A 182 9.97 -17.93 4.58
C ALA A 182 10.17 -17.33 3.18
N LEU A 183 10.94 -17.98 2.32
CA LEU A 183 11.17 -17.55 0.94
C LEU A 183 10.12 -18.14 -0.01
N ARG A 184 9.87 -19.44 0.09
CA ARG A 184 9.05 -20.19 -0.89
C ARG A 184 7.56 -20.23 -0.55
N ASP A 185 7.20 -20.23 0.73
CA ASP A 185 5.82 -20.44 1.16
C ASP A 185 4.98 -19.17 1.29
N ARG A 186 5.56 -17.96 1.14
CA ARG A 186 4.84 -16.68 1.38
C ARG A 186 3.48 -16.60 0.71
N ALA A 187 3.41 -16.97 -0.57
CA ALA A 187 2.15 -16.94 -1.32
C ALA A 187 1.14 -17.97 -0.80
N ALA A 188 1.59 -19.15 -0.36
CA ALA A 188 0.73 -20.16 0.23
C ALA A 188 0.23 -19.73 1.63
N LEU A 189 1.10 -19.13 2.44
CA LEU A 189 0.77 -18.56 3.75
C LEU A 189 -0.28 -17.46 3.62
N ARG A 190 -0.10 -16.52 2.69
CA ARG A 190 -1.07 -15.46 2.40
C ARG A 190 -2.41 -16.02 1.95
N ARG A 191 -2.40 -16.98 1.02
CA ARG A 191 -3.63 -17.65 0.57
C ARG A 191 -4.32 -18.41 1.68
N SER A 192 -3.57 -19.06 2.58
CA SER A 192 -4.13 -19.76 3.74
C SER A 192 -4.82 -18.77 4.69
N PHE A 193 -4.22 -17.61 4.91
CA PHE A 193 -4.81 -16.54 5.72
C PHE A 193 -6.05 -15.93 5.04
N ALA A 194 -6.01 -15.73 3.72
CA ALA A 194 -7.10 -15.13 2.95
C ALA A 194 -8.19 -16.11 2.46
N ARG A 195 -8.08 -17.42 2.78
CA ARG A 195 -8.88 -18.48 2.13
C ARG A 195 -10.36 -18.39 2.41
N ILE A 196 -10.74 -17.99 3.62
CA ILE A 196 -12.14 -17.88 4.05
C ILE A 196 -12.26 -16.57 4.80
N SER A 197 -13.29 -15.78 4.48
CA SER A 197 -13.57 -14.53 5.20
C SER A 197 -13.67 -14.76 6.71
N PHE A 198 -14.09 -15.96 7.15
CA PHE A 198 -14.10 -16.42 8.54
C PHE A 198 -12.72 -16.40 9.23
N ASP A 199 -11.67 -16.84 8.55
CA ASP A 199 -10.31 -16.83 9.11
C ASP A 199 -9.70 -15.41 9.10
N ASN A 200 -10.21 -14.54 8.20
CA ASN A 200 -9.91 -13.11 8.13
C ASN A 200 -10.93 -12.22 8.90
N ARG A 201 -11.82 -12.78 9.74
CA ARG A 201 -12.96 -12.05 10.37
C ARG A 201 -12.58 -11.01 11.42
N HIS A 202 -11.30 -10.78 11.66
CA HIS A 202 -10.85 -9.82 12.66
C HIS A 202 -10.72 -8.40 12.10
N GLY A 203 -11.28 -8.17 10.91
CA GLY A 203 -11.22 -6.90 10.21
C GLY A 203 -9.78 -6.40 10.10
N ARG A 204 -9.61 -5.10 10.33
CA ARG A 204 -8.32 -4.41 10.25
C ARG A 204 -7.22 -5.03 11.14
N ASN A 205 -7.56 -5.62 12.29
CA ASN A 205 -6.57 -6.23 13.19
C ASN A 205 -6.05 -7.59 12.70
N GLY A 206 -6.84 -8.34 11.95
CA GLY A 206 -6.41 -9.61 11.36
C GLY A 206 -5.35 -9.38 10.29
N LEU A 207 -5.64 -8.49 9.35
CA LEU A 207 -4.70 -8.06 8.30
C LEU A 207 -3.42 -7.47 8.90
N ALA A 208 -3.56 -6.60 9.90
CA ALA A 208 -2.42 -6.05 10.63
C ALA A 208 -1.56 -7.14 11.29
N ALA A 209 -2.17 -8.14 11.93
CA ALA A 209 -1.42 -9.23 12.53
C ALA A 209 -0.63 -10.05 11.49
N TYR A 210 -1.24 -10.33 10.34
CA TYR A 210 -0.54 -10.97 9.23
C TYR A 210 0.62 -10.10 8.70
N ALA A 211 0.42 -8.79 8.58
CA ALA A 211 1.41 -7.85 8.05
C ALA A 211 2.74 -7.88 8.82
N GLY A 212 2.69 -8.01 10.16
CA GLY A 212 3.90 -8.11 10.98
C GLY A 212 4.73 -9.36 10.66
N LEU A 213 4.06 -10.49 10.38
CA LEU A 213 4.72 -11.74 9.97
C LEU A 213 5.23 -11.67 8.52
N ASP A 214 4.44 -11.09 7.61
CA ASP A 214 4.83 -10.89 6.21
C ASP A 214 6.09 -10.04 6.13
N LEU A 215 6.11 -8.88 6.78
CA LEU A 215 7.27 -7.99 6.81
C LEU A 215 8.52 -8.70 7.35
N ALA A 216 8.40 -9.42 8.47
CA ALA A 216 9.52 -10.18 9.04
C ALA A 216 10.05 -11.26 8.09
N ALA A 217 9.17 -11.94 7.35
CA ALA A 217 9.57 -12.96 6.39
C ALA A 217 10.21 -12.37 5.12
N TRP A 218 9.74 -11.20 4.66
CA TRP A 218 10.38 -10.45 3.57
C TRP A 218 11.78 -9.97 3.96
N ASP A 219 11.92 -9.42 5.16
CA ASP A 219 13.22 -8.99 5.69
C ASP A 219 14.18 -10.18 5.82
N ALA A 220 13.75 -11.29 6.46
CA ALA A 220 14.56 -12.50 6.61
C ALA A 220 15.01 -13.06 5.24
N SER A 221 14.10 -13.05 4.26
CA SER A 221 14.39 -13.53 2.91
C SER A 221 15.41 -12.65 2.18
N ALA A 222 15.26 -11.33 2.26
CA ALA A 222 16.20 -10.40 1.65
C ALA A 222 17.59 -10.47 2.31
N LYS A 223 17.64 -10.62 3.65
CA LYS A 223 18.88 -10.88 4.39
C LYS A 223 19.56 -12.18 3.99
N HIS A 224 18.79 -13.28 3.91
CA HIS A 224 19.30 -14.58 3.45
C HIS A 224 19.92 -14.48 2.04
N LEU A 225 19.29 -13.72 1.15
CA LEU A 225 19.76 -13.49 -0.22
C LEU A 225 20.87 -12.44 -0.33
N GLY A 226 21.22 -11.75 0.76
CA GLY A 226 22.25 -10.70 0.75
C GLY A 226 21.85 -9.44 -0.03
N VAL A 227 20.56 -9.17 -0.21
CA VAL A 227 20.04 -8.03 -0.98
C VAL A 227 19.15 -7.15 -0.12
N THR A 228 18.96 -5.88 -0.49
CA THR A 228 18.00 -4.99 0.18
C THR A 228 16.56 -5.44 -0.10
N LEU A 229 15.61 -5.02 0.74
CA LEU A 229 14.18 -5.24 0.50
C LEU A 229 13.74 -4.60 -0.84
N ALA A 230 14.22 -3.40 -1.14
CA ALA A 230 13.97 -2.72 -2.41
C ALA A 230 14.45 -3.56 -3.61
N ALA A 231 15.66 -4.11 -3.54
CA ALA A 231 16.20 -4.98 -4.59
C ALA A 231 15.39 -6.27 -4.74
N LEU A 232 14.97 -6.87 -3.62
CA LEU A 232 14.08 -8.03 -3.64
C LEU A 232 12.68 -7.71 -4.25
N LEU A 233 12.24 -6.46 -4.17
CA LEU A 233 11.03 -5.94 -4.81
C LEU A 233 11.23 -5.53 -6.28
N GLY A 234 12.46 -5.65 -6.82
CA GLY A 234 12.76 -5.42 -8.23
C GLY A 234 13.47 -4.10 -8.52
N GLN A 235 13.86 -3.33 -7.51
CA GLN A 235 14.65 -2.11 -7.72
C GLN A 235 16.10 -2.45 -8.10
N SER A 236 16.57 -1.92 -9.23
CA SER A 236 17.98 -2.02 -9.66
C SER A 236 18.81 -0.78 -9.31
N ALA A 237 18.16 0.38 -9.14
CA ALA A 237 18.82 1.63 -8.80
C ALA A 237 19.25 1.65 -7.32
N PRO A 238 20.35 2.35 -6.98
CA PRO A 238 20.73 2.59 -5.59
C PRO A 238 19.61 3.24 -4.77
N LEU A 239 19.59 2.98 -3.46
CA LEU A 239 18.71 3.69 -2.54
C LEU A 239 19.06 5.18 -2.52
N ARG A 240 18.06 6.02 -2.34
CA ARG A 240 18.15 7.47 -2.35
C ARG A 240 17.36 8.10 -1.20
N PRO A 241 17.67 9.34 -0.82
CA PRO A 241 16.80 10.11 0.05
C PRO A 241 15.38 10.26 -0.54
N VAL A 242 14.36 10.16 0.30
CA VAL A 242 12.93 10.26 -0.06
C VAL A 242 12.30 11.43 0.69
N GLU A 243 11.56 12.31 0.01
CA GLU A 243 10.88 13.43 0.66
C GLU A 243 9.76 12.93 1.58
N VAL A 244 9.64 13.54 2.76
CA VAL A 244 8.66 13.13 3.78
C VAL A 244 7.72 14.26 4.19
N ALA A 245 6.49 13.88 4.55
CA ALA A 245 5.55 14.72 5.25
C ALA A 245 5.53 14.38 6.74
N CYS A 246 5.59 15.40 7.59
CA CYS A 246 5.50 15.22 9.04
C CYS A 246 4.05 15.32 9.51
N PRO A 247 3.50 14.30 10.17
CA PRO A 247 2.23 14.43 10.88
C PRO A 247 2.35 15.47 12.01
N LEU A 248 1.32 16.29 12.17
CA LEU A 248 1.17 17.29 13.23
C LEU A 248 -0.07 16.95 14.07
N PRO A 249 -0.03 17.19 15.39
CA PRO A 249 -1.19 17.01 16.23
C PRO A 249 -2.25 18.09 15.94
N ALA A 250 -3.52 17.77 16.22
CA ALA A 250 -4.63 18.72 16.10
C ALA A 250 -4.53 19.91 17.05
N ALA A 251 -3.81 19.75 18.15
CA ALA A 251 -3.54 20.78 19.13
C ALA A 251 -2.20 20.52 19.83
N VAL A 252 -1.62 21.56 20.43
CA VAL A 252 -0.38 21.47 21.23
C VAL A 252 -0.70 21.81 22.69
N PRO A 253 -1.36 20.89 23.43
CA PRO A 253 -1.60 21.10 24.85
C PRO A 253 -0.24 21.04 25.58
N GLY A 254 0.03 22.01 26.46
CA GLY A 254 1.30 22.07 27.19
C GLY A 254 1.54 20.92 28.20
N ARG A 255 0.57 20.01 28.34
CA ARG A 255 0.63 18.80 29.19
C ARG A 255 -0.31 17.73 28.64
N ALA A 256 -0.11 16.48 29.08
CA ALA A 256 -1.07 15.41 28.81
C ALA A 256 -2.43 15.75 29.44
N MET A 257 -3.49 15.45 28.69
CA MET A 257 -4.87 15.82 29.03
C MET A 257 -5.81 14.70 28.61
N GLU A 258 -6.84 14.45 29.41
CA GLU A 258 -7.93 13.56 29.05
C GLU A 258 -8.80 14.14 27.94
N ARG A 259 -9.63 13.31 27.30
CA ARG A 259 -10.42 13.73 26.11
C ARG A 259 -11.32 14.95 26.39
N ALA A 260 -11.97 15.00 27.55
CA ALA A 260 -12.81 16.13 27.92
C ALA A 260 -12.02 17.44 28.14
N GLU A 261 -10.81 17.33 28.71
CA GLU A 261 -9.94 18.48 28.96
C GLU A 261 -9.38 19.05 27.66
N ILE A 262 -8.98 18.19 26.70
CA ILE A 262 -8.54 18.66 25.38
C ILE A 262 -9.71 19.30 24.62
N THR A 263 -10.95 18.78 24.78
CA THR A 263 -12.14 19.44 24.24
C THR A 263 -12.35 20.84 24.76
N ALA A 264 -12.21 21.04 26.08
CA ALA A 264 -12.28 22.37 26.68
C ALA A 264 -11.12 23.26 26.24
N HIS A 265 -9.89 22.72 26.15
CA HIS A 265 -8.71 23.46 25.68
C HIS A 265 -8.91 24.01 24.27
N MET A 266 -9.49 23.20 23.38
CA MET A 266 -9.71 23.60 21.99
C MET A 266 -10.97 24.44 21.76
N ALA A 267 -11.75 24.74 22.81
CA ALA A 267 -12.82 25.73 22.71
C ALA A 267 -12.27 27.16 22.58
N ASP A 268 -11.05 27.40 23.06
CA ASP A 268 -10.34 28.66 22.89
C ASP A 268 -9.56 28.66 21.56
N VAL A 269 -10.23 29.03 20.48
CA VAL A 269 -9.67 29.07 19.11
C VAL A 269 -8.40 29.93 19.02
N SER A 270 -8.15 30.85 19.96
CA SER A 270 -6.91 31.64 19.98
C SER A 270 -5.64 30.79 20.19
N LEU A 271 -5.79 29.54 20.64
CA LEU A 271 -4.70 28.59 20.84
C LEU A 271 -4.37 27.75 19.59
N ALA A 272 -5.23 27.74 18.57
CA ALA A 272 -5.02 27.00 17.33
C ALA A 272 -3.67 27.33 16.62
N PRO A 273 -3.18 28.59 16.61
CA PRO A 273 -1.89 28.93 16.01
C PRO A 273 -0.67 28.21 16.61
N ARG A 274 -0.75 27.63 17.81
CA ARG A 274 0.38 26.89 18.43
C ARG A 274 0.83 25.68 17.62
N VAL A 275 -0.05 25.11 16.80
CA VAL A 275 0.30 24.04 15.86
C VAL A 275 1.28 24.55 14.79
N ALA A 276 1.13 25.80 14.36
CA ALA A 276 2.02 26.42 13.40
C ALA A 276 3.41 26.73 13.98
N GLU A 277 3.49 27.12 15.26
CA GLU A 277 4.75 27.29 15.98
C GLU A 277 5.53 25.97 16.06
N LEU A 278 4.85 24.87 16.41
CA LEU A 278 5.44 23.52 16.42
C LEU A 278 5.95 23.14 15.02
N ALA A 279 5.12 23.34 13.98
CA ALA A 279 5.49 23.03 12.61
C ALA A 279 6.71 23.84 12.14
N ALA A 280 6.79 25.12 12.49
CA ALA A 280 7.92 25.99 12.16
C ALA A 280 9.23 25.52 12.82
N GLY A 281 9.16 25.09 14.09
CA GLY A 281 10.30 24.47 14.78
C GLY A 281 10.78 23.19 14.09
N ILE A 282 9.85 22.29 13.76
CA ILE A 282 10.16 21.04 13.04
C ILE A 282 10.75 21.34 11.65
N ALA A 283 10.21 22.32 10.93
CA ALA A 283 10.73 22.75 9.64
C ALA A 283 12.17 23.29 9.75
N ALA A 284 12.46 24.09 10.78
CA ALA A 284 13.79 24.64 11.02
C ALA A 284 14.81 23.54 11.39
N ASP A 285 14.42 22.58 12.22
CA ASP A 285 15.30 21.53 12.72
C ASP A 285 15.62 20.45 11.66
N HIS A 286 14.68 20.18 10.75
CA HIS A 286 14.75 19.03 9.85
C HIS A 286 14.63 19.37 8.35
N GLY A 287 14.32 20.62 8.00
CA GLY A 287 14.13 21.07 6.62
C GLY A 287 12.83 20.56 5.97
N ILE A 288 11.86 20.09 6.76
CA ILE A 288 10.60 19.53 6.28
C ILE A 288 9.77 20.61 5.57
N ARG A 289 9.23 20.26 4.39
CA ARG A 289 8.38 21.14 3.55
C ARG A 289 6.99 20.55 3.24
N ALA A 290 6.61 19.47 3.93
CA ALA A 290 5.29 18.88 3.83
C ALA A 290 4.79 18.51 5.24
N PHE A 291 3.57 18.90 5.57
CA PHE A 291 2.96 18.64 6.88
C PHE A 291 1.54 18.10 6.72
N LYS A 292 1.21 17.10 7.54
CA LYS A 292 -0.13 16.56 7.68
C LYS A 292 -0.74 16.97 9.01
N TYR A 293 -1.68 17.90 8.99
CA TYR A 293 -2.44 18.30 10.18
C TYR A 293 -3.53 17.29 10.49
N LYS A 294 -3.48 16.67 11.68
CA LYS A 294 -4.60 15.90 12.22
C LYS A 294 -5.71 16.87 12.63
N SER A 295 -6.94 16.56 12.24
CA SER A 295 -8.13 17.43 12.36
C SER A 295 -9.21 16.73 13.21
N ALA A 296 -10.33 17.41 13.45
CA ALA A 296 -11.53 16.89 14.09
C ALA A 296 -11.35 16.35 15.51
N ALA A 297 -10.37 16.85 16.26
CA ALA A 297 -10.34 16.59 17.69
C ALA A 297 -11.57 17.20 18.39
N THR A 298 -12.08 18.36 17.92
CA THR A 298 -13.15 19.13 18.61
C THR A 298 -14.00 20.12 17.78
N GLY A 299 -13.67 20.44 16.51
CA GLY A 299 -14.56 21.24 15.64
C GLY A 299 -13.92 21.93 14.43
N ILE A 300 -14.73 22.23 13.41
CA ILE A 300 -14.30 22.74 12.10
C ILE A 300 -13.63 24.11 12.17
N ASP A 301 -14.14 25.01 13.02
CA ASP A 301 -13.62 26.38 13.12
C ASP A 301 -12.19 26.41 13.70
N TRP A 302 -11.88 25.50 14.63
CA TRP A 302 -10.52 25.30 15.11
C TRP A 302 -9.59 24.83 13.98
N ASP A 303 -10.03 23.83 13.20
CA ASP A 303 -9.22 23.27 12.11
C ASP A 303 -8.92 24.31 11.03
N ILE A 304 -9.91 25.14 10.66
CA ILE A 304 -9.70 26.26 9.72
C ILE A 304 -8.69 27.26 10.29
N ALA A 305 -8.79 27.60 11.56
CA ALA A 305 -7.86 28.54 12.21
C ALA A 305 -6.43 27.98 12.28
N ALA A 306 -6.27 26.70 12.65
CA ALA A 306 -4.98 26.03 12.70
C ALA A 306 -4.32 25.94 11.30
N LEU A 307 -5.07 25.53 10.27
CA LEU A 307 -4.58 25.44 8.89
C LEU A 307 -4.24 26.81 8.32
N THR A 308 -5.02 27.84 8.65
CA THR A 308 -4.73 29.22 8.25
C THR A 308 -3.44 29.72 8.90
N ALA A 309 -3.26 29.46 10.20
CA ALA A 309 -2.02 29.79 10.90
C ALA A 309 -0.81 29.05 10.31
N LEU A 310 -0.96 27.75 9.99
CA LEU A 310 0.07 26.97 9.31
C LEU A 310 0.48 27.59 7.98
N ARG A 311 -0.51 27.93 7.13
CA ARG A 311 -0.24 28.55 5.82
C ARG A 311 0.42 29.92 5.94
N ASN A 312 0.04 30.72 6.93
CA ASN A 312 0.62 32.05 7.16
C ASN A 312 2.03 32.01 7.76
N THR A 313 2.36 30.96 8.53
CA THR A 313 3.63 30.85 9.24
C THR A 313 4.70 30.13 8.42
N LEU A 314 4.32 29.09 7.69
CA LEU A 314 5.25 28.24 6.96
C LEU A 314 5.66 28.88 5.61
N PRO A 315 6.87 28.60 5.10
CA PRO A 315 7.33 29.17 3.83
C PRO A 315 6.38 28.89 2.65
N PRO A 316 6.27 29.81 1.67
CA PRO A 316 5.53 29.57 0.43
C PRO A 316 5.96 28.26 -0.24
N GLY A 317 5.00 27.51 -0.78
CA GLY A 317 5.24 26.20 -1.39
C GLY A 317 5.29 25.02 -0.41
N THR A 318 5.16 25.26 0.91
CA THR A 318 4.97 24.18 1.88
C THR A 318 3.67 23.42 1.57
N ARG A 319 3.74 22.09 1.45
CA ARG A 319 2.58 21.23 1.22
C ARG A 319 1.84 21.00 2.54
N LEU A 320 0.54 21.24 2.56
CA LEU A 320 -0.30 21.07 3.75
C LEU A 320 -1.44 20.09 3.46
N ARG A 321 -1.65 19.13 4.35
CA ARG A 321 -2.73 18.14 4.30
C ARG A 321 -3.62 18.30 5.53
N CYS A 322 -4.91 17.99 5.39
CA CYS A 322 -5.87 17.96 6.49
C CYS A 322 -6.49 16.58 6.62
N ASP A 323 -6.45 15.99 7.81
CA ASP A 323 -6.93 14.63 8.07
C ASP A 323 -7.79 14.54 9.35
N PRO A 324 -9.13 14.58 9.25
CA PRO A 324 -10.03 14.38 10.37
C PRO A 324 -10.30 12.90 10.68
N ASN A 325 -9.70 11.96 9.95
CA ASN A 325 -9.90 10.51 10.10
C ASN A 325 -11.37 10.07 9.99
N GLY A 326 -12.08 10.63 9.02
CA GLY A 326 -13.48 10.32 8.72
C GLY A 326 -14.49 10.85 9.75
N ALA A 327 -14.06 11.68 10.69
CA ALA A 327 -14.88 12.08 11.84
C ALA A 327 -15.99 13.10 11.51
N TYR A 328 -15.92 13.77 10.36
CA TYR A 328 -16.94 14.72 9.95
C TYR A 328 -18.01 14.04 9.10
N SER A 329 -19.27 14.43 9.32
CA SER A 329 -20.35 14.13 8.38
C SER A 329 -20.08 14.78 7.02
N PRO A 330 -20.73 14.32 5.93
CA PRO A 330 -20.55 14.93 4.60
C PRO A 330 -20.81 16.44 4.55
N GLU A 331 -21.72 16.96 5.37
CA GLU A 331 -22.02 18.40 5.43
C GLU A 331 -20.93 19.18 6.16
N GLU A 332 -20.44 18.65 7.28
CA GLU A 332 -19.30 19.20 8.02
C GLU A 332 -18.02 19.19 7.17
N ALA A 333 -17.75 18.08 6.47
CA ALA A 333 -16.65 17.95 5.53
C ALA A 333 -16.74 19.01 4.42
N ARG A 334 -17.93 19.28 3.88
CA ARG A 334 -18.14 20.33 2.87
C ARG A 334 -17.82 21.72 3.44
N ARG A 335 -18.20 22.00 4.69
CA ARG A 335 -17.86 23.26 5.37
C ARG A 335 -16.36 23.40 5.58
N LEU A 336 -15.66 22.33 5.98
CA LEU A 336 -14.21 22.31 6.12
C LEU A 336 -13.50 22.58 4.79
N VAL A 337 -13.89 21.88 3.72
CA VAL A 337 -13.35 22.08 2.37
C VAL A 337 -13.55 23.52 1.90
N ALA A 338 -14.76 24.06 2.05
CA ALA A 338 -15.05 25.45 1.67
C ALA A 338 -14.24 26.46 2.49
N GLY A 339 -14.14 26.26 3.81
CA GLY A 339 -13.38 27.13 4.72
C GLY A 339 -11.87 27.11 4.52
N THR A 340 -11.34 26.08 3.84
CA THR A 340 -9.90 25.90 3.58
C THR A 340 -9.54 26.10 2.10
N ALA A 341 -10.49 26.50 1.25
CA ALA A 341 -10.29 26.61 -0.20
C ALA A 341 -9.16 27.58 -0.60
N ALA A 342 -8.93 28.65 0.16
CA ALA A 342 -7.88 29.63 -0.11
C ALA A 342 -6.48 29.19 0.37
N LEU A 343 -6.36 28.06 1.07
CA LEU A 343 -5.13 27.63 1.72
C LEU A 343 -4.24 26.74 0.84
N ASP A 344 -4.69 26.39 -0.36
CA ASP A 344 -3.96 25.54 -1.32
C ASP A 344 -3.43 24.27 -0.64
N LEU A 345 -4.36 23.46 -0.10
CA LEU A 345 -4.00 22.18 0.52
C LEU A 345 -3.65 21.16 -0.56
N GLU A 346 -2.65 20.32 -0.29
CA GLU A 346 -2.23 19.24 -1.18
C GLU A 346 -3.38 18.24 -1.39
N PHE A 347 -4.09 17.91 -0.31
CA PHE A 347 -5.34 17.16 -0.31
C PHE A 347 -6.04 17.19 1.06
N HIS A 348 -7.33 16.86 1.06
CA HIS A 348 -8.08 16.45 2.25
C HIS A 348 -8.07 14.93 2.35
N GLU A 349 -7.43 14.40 3.39
CA GLU A 349 -7.39 12.97 3.71
C GLU A 349 -8.60 12.62 4.58
N ASP A 350 -9.33 11.57 4.23
CA ASP A 350 -10.51 11.07 4.97
C ASP A 350 -11.39 12.17 5.57
N PRO A 351 -11.88 13.15 4.78
CA PRO A 351 -12.74 14.22 5.30
C PRO A 351 -14.07 13.70 5.84
N THR A 352 -14.51 12.52 5.41
CA THR A 352 -15.73 11.79 5.83
C THR A 352 -15.41 10.29 5.80
N ASP A 353 -16.28 9.45 6.35
CA ASP A 353 -16.04 8.02 6.55
C ASP A 353 -16.31 7.09 5.35
N ALA A 354 -16.93 7.57 4.26
CA ALA A 354 -17.36 6.73 3.13
C ALA A 354 -17.09 7.35 1.75
N LEU A 355 -16.81 6.50 0.75
CA LEU A 355 -16.47 6.91 -0.62
C LEU A 355 -17.61 7.69 -1.32
N GLU A 356 -18.87 7.40 -1.02
CA GLU A 356 -20.00 8.17 -1.52
C GLU A 356 -19.96 9.61 -1.02
N GLY A 357 -19.48 9.83 0.20
CA GLY A 357 -19.21 11.16 0.75
C GLY A 357 -18.10 11.87 -0.03
N PHE A 358 -17.04 11.15 -0.43
CA PHE A 358 -15.97 11.70 -1.26
C PHE A 358 -16.50 12.12 -2.62
N ALA A 359 -17.36 11.31 -3.25
CA ALA A 359 -17.97 11.63 -4.53
C ALA A 359 -18.80 12.93 -4.44
N ARG A 360 -19.63 13.06 -3.39
CA ARG A 360 -20.40 14.30 -3.14
C ARG A 360 -19.50 15.53 -2.91
N LEU A 361 -18.37 15.36 -2.21
CA LEU A 361 -17.41 16.44 -2.04
C LEU A 361 -16.76 16.85 -3.37
N ARG A 362 -16.42 15.89 -4.22
CA ARG A 362 -15.90 16.15 -5.58
C ARG A 362 -16.92 16.88 -6.45
N GLU A 363 -18.18 16.46 -6.42
CA GLU A 363 -19.29 17.16 -7.10
C GLU A 363 -19.47 18.60 -6.58
N ALA A 364 -19.21 18.82 -5.29
CA ALA A 364 -19.24 20.13 -4.66
C ALA A 364 -17.96 20.97 -4.88
N GLY A 365 -17.03 20.52 -5.72
CA GLY A 365 -15.83 21.27 -6.09
C GLY A 365 -14.63 21.09 -5.15
N ALA A 366 -14.63 20.07 -4.30
CA ALA A 366 -13.45 19.73 -3.51
C ALA A 366 -12.25 19.44 -4.42
N GLY A 367 -11.07 19.85 -3.94
CA GLY A 367 -9.79 19.56 -4.58
C GLY A 367 -9.42 18.08 -4.53
N ARG A 368 -8.12 17.79 -4.43
CA ARG A 368 -7.63 16.42 -4.30
C ARG A 368 -8.06 15.84 -2.95
N LEU A 369 -8.47 14.58 -2.97
CA LEU A 369 -8.82 13.81 -1.78
C LEU A 369 -7.78 12.70 -1.56
N ALA A 370 -7.68 12.19 -0.35
CA ALA A 370 -6.86 11.02 0.00
C ALA A 370 -7.60 10.11 0.98
N SER A 371 -7.22 8.84 1.06
CA SER A 371 -7.74 7.94 2.10
C SER A 371 -6.73 6.87 2.50
N ASN A 372 -6.72 6.56 3.80
CA ASN A 372 -6.18 5.32 4.38
C ASN A 372 -7.20 4.62 5.30
N MET A 373 -8.49 5.01 5.24
CA MET A 373 -9.55 4.46 6.10
C MET A 373 -10.65 3.75 5.32
N CYS A 374 -11.30 4.44 4.37
CA CYS A 374 -12.35 3.84 3.53
C CYS A 374 -11.79 3.12 2.29
N LEU A 375 -10.46 3.16 2.09
CA LEU A 375 -9.70 2.41 1.10
C LEU A 375 -8.59 1.61 1.76
N ILE A 376 -8.88 0.35 2.12
CA ILE A 376 -7.91 -0.51 2.81
C ILE A 376 -7.87 -1.95 2.28
N GLU A 377 -8.73 -2.29 1.31
CA GLU A 377 -8.69 -3.58 0.62
C GLU A 377 -8.92 -3.46 -0.90
N PRO A 378 -8.53 -4.46 -1.70
CA PRO A 378 -8.64 -4.39 -3.16
C PRO A 378 -10.05 -4.07 -3.72
N PRO A 379 -11.16 -4.58 -3.15
CA PRO A 379 -12.51 -4.19 -3.58
C PRO A 379 -12.78 -2.69 -3.46
N ASP A 380 -12.23 -2.02 -2.45
CA ASP A 380 -12.43 -0.59 -2.24
C ASP A 380 -11.85 0.24 -3.40
N LEU A 381 -10.70 -0.18 -3.95
CA LEU A 381 -10.07 0.47 -5.10
C LEU A 381 -10.99 0.45 -6.33
N VAL A 382 -11.67 -0.68 -6.55
CA VAL A 382 -12.65 -0.83 -7.64
C VAL A 382 -13.88 0.04 -7.38
N ALA A 383 -14.33 0.13 -6.12
CA ALA A 383 -15.45 0.99 -5.74
C ALA A 383 -15.12 2.47 -5.98
N ALA A 384 -13.94 2.94 -5.56
CA ALA A 384 -13.49 4.31 -5.80
C ALA A 384 -13.42 4.64 -7.30
N HIS A 385 -12.89 3.72 -8.11
CA HIS A 385 -12.87 3.87 -9.57
C HIS A 385 -14.27 3.98 -10.16
N ARG A 386 -15.21 3.11 -9.74
CA ARG A 386 -16.61 3.13 -10.23
C ARG A 386 -17.37 4.40 -9.85
N LEU A 387 -17.01 5.02 -8.72
CA LEU A 387 -17.55 6.31 -8.29
C LEU A 387 -16.90 7.51 -9.00
N GLY A 388 -15.97 7.28 -9.94
CA GLY A 388 -15.31 8.35 -10.67
C GLY A 388 -14.33 9.17 -9.82
N LEU A 389 -13.84 8.62 -8.71
CA LEU A 389 -12.85 9.26 -7.85
C LEU A 389 -11.43 9.15 -8.46
N THR A 390 -11.27 9.70 -9.66
CA THR A 390 -9.97 9.75 -10.35
C THR A 390 -8.97 10.59 -9.55
N ASP A 391 -7.69 10.21 -9.58
CA ASP A 391 -6.59 10.91 -8.90
C ASP A 391 -6.70 10.97 -7.37
N LEU A 392 -7.62 10.19 -6.78
CA LEU A 392 -7.70 9.97 -5.34
C LEU A 392 -6.39 9.35 -4.85
N VAL A 393 -5.80 9.95 -3.82
CA VAL A 393 -4.55 9.47 -3.24
C VAL A 393 -4.85 8.29 -2.33
N VAL A 394 -4.28 7.13 -2.66
CA VAL A 394 -4.40 5.91 -1.86
C VAL A 394 -3.20 5.85 -0.94
N LEU A 395 -3.39 6.19 0.32
CA LEU A 395 -2.33 6.20 1.32
C LEU A 395 -2.16 4.79 1.87
N GLY A 396 -1.24 4.06 1.26
CA GLY A 396 -0.90 2.70 1.60
C GLY A 396 -0.24 2.60 2.97
N ASP A 397 -0.79 1.74 3.82
CA ASP A 397 -0.25 1.40 5.14
C ASP A 397 0.15 -0.09 5.15
N ILE A 398 1.42 -0.40 5.40
CA ILE A 398 1.94 -1.78 5.42
C ILE A 398 1.09 -2.65 6.36
N PHE A 399 0.62 -2.12 7.48
CA PHE A 399 -0.15 -2.90 8.45
C PHE A 399 -1.53 -3.24 7.91
N TYR A 400 -2.22 -2.26 7.33
CA TYR A 400 -3.63 -2.43 6.96
C TYR A 400 -3.84 -3.07 5.60
N TRP A 401 -2.84 -3.01 4.72
CA TRP A 401 -2.86 -3.71 3.44
C TRP A 401 -2.33 -5.15 3.52
N GLY A 402 -1.99 -5.65 4.71
CA GLY A 402 -1.59 -7.05 4.90
C GLY A 402 -0.12 -7.32 4.54
N GLY A 403 0.76 -6.37 4.81
CA GLY A 403 2.20 -6.49 4.68
C GLY A 403 2.75 -5.98 3.35
N ILE A 404 4.02 -6.28 3.11
CA ILE A 404 4.76 -5.89 1.91
C ILE A 404 4.06 -6.40 0.65
N ALA A 405 3.67 -7.68 0.66
CA ALA A 405 3.06 -8.30 -0.52
C ALA A 405 1.69 -7.69 -0.82
N GLY A 406 0.90 -7.39 0.21
CA GLY A 406 -0.43 -6.84 0.05
C GLY A 406 -0.40 -5.40 -0.44
N LEU A 407 0.45 -4.56 0.15
CA LEU A 407 0.63 -3.19 -0.29
C LEU A 407 1.20 -3.11 -1.72
N ARG A 408 2.20 -3.94 -2.07
CA ARG A 408 2.72 -4.01 -3.46
C ARG A 408 1.61 -4.27 -4.48
N ASP A 409 0.79 -5.29 -4.22
CA ASP A 409 -0.29 -5.67 -5.14
C ASP A 409 -1.34 -4.57 -5.24
N ALA A 410 -1.70 -3.95 -4.11
CA ALA A 410 -2.64 -2.85 -4.06
C ALA A 410 -2.15 -1.60 -4.82
N SER A 411 -0.89 -1.22 -4.66
CA SER A 411 -0.30 -0.09 -5.38
C SER A 411 -0.33 -0.30 -6.90
N ALA A 412 -0.02 -1.52 -7.35
CA ALA A 412 -0.09 -1.87 -8.77
C ALA A 412 -1.53 -1.74 -9.32
N VAL A 413 -2.53 -2.24 -8.58
CA VAL A 413 -3.94 -2.13 -8.98
C VAL A 413 -4.42 -0.68 -8.95
N ALA A 414 -4.12 0.08 -7.89
CA ALA A 414 -4.51 1.47 -7.73
C ALA A 414 -4.04 2.33 -8.91
N ALA A 415 -2.78 2.20 -9.30
CA ALA A 415 -2.22 2.93 -10.44
C ALA A 415 -2.94 2.62 -11.76
N ARG A 416 -3.39 1.36 -11.98
CA ARG A 416 -4.13 0.98 -13.21
C ARG A 416 -5.58 1.43 -13.22
N LEU A 417 -6.13 1.77 -12.06
CA LEU A 417 -7.47 2.32 -11.92
C LEU A 417 -7.48 3.86 -11.96
N GLY A 418 -6.34 4.50 -12.22
CA GLY A 418 -6.21 5.97 -12.24
C GLY A 418 -6.19 6.59 -10.84
N LEU A 419 -5.85 5.83 -9.82
CA LEU A 419 -5.64 6.30 -8.44
C LEU A 419 -4.15 6.57 -8.21
N THR A 420 -3.82 7.43 -7.24
CA THR A 420 -2.44 7.82 -6.95
C THR A 420 -1.95 7.12 -5.67
N PRO A 421 -1.23 5.99 -5.74
CA PRO A 421 -0.71 5.33 -4.56
C PRO A 421 0.40 6.15 -3.90
N SER A 422 0.38 6.24 -2.58
CA SER A 422 1.44 6.81 -1.74
C SER A 422 1.50 6.06 -0.41
N LEU A 423 2.21 6.58 0.60
CA LEU A 423 2.43 5.91 1.89
C LEU A 423 1.88 6.70 3.06
N HIS A 424 1.10 6.01 3.87
CA HIS A 424 0.70 6.42 5.21
C HIS A 424 1.81 6.09 6.22
N SER A 425 1.87 6.87 7.29
CA SER A 425 2.62 6.55 8.51
C SER A 425 1.75 6.81 9.72
N PHE A 426 1.78 5.84 10.61
CA PHE A 426 1.28 5.89 11.96
C PHE A 426 2.49 5.60 12.83
N TYR A 427 3.28 6.59 13.23
CA TYR A 427 4.47 6.50 14.12
C TYR A 427 4.96 5.07 14.41
N GLU A 428 5.74 4.53 13.48
CA GLU A 428 6.32 3.20 13.55
C GLU A 428 7.69 3.21 14.23
N THR A 429 8.22 2.04 14.61
CA THR A 429 9.64 1.91 14.91
C THR A 429 10.48 2.07 13.64
N ALA A 430 11.79 2.03 13.80
CA ALA A 430 12.72 1.93 12.68
C ALA A 430 12.42 0.78 11.71
N VAL A 431 11.80 -0.32 12.17
CA VAL A 431 11.53 -1.51 11.34
C VAL A 431 10.56 -1.19 10.20
N ALA A 432 9.33 -0.77 10.51
CA ALA A 432 8.38 -0.43 9.44
C ALA A 432 8.74 0.89 8.73
N THR A 433 9.44 1.82 9.41
CA THR A 433 9.95 3.02 8.74
C THR A 433 10.96 2.69 7.63
N ALA A 434 11.94 1.83 7.90
CA ALA A 434 12.93 1.42 6.90
C ALA A 434 12.28 0.63 5.75
N ALA A 435 11.27 -0.20 6.07
CA ALA A 435 10.47 -0.89 5.07
C ALA A 435 9.71 0.09 4.17
N ASN A 436 8.99 1.07 4.74
CA ASN A 436 8.29 2.12 3.98
C ASN A 436 9.26 2.91 3.10
N TRP A 437 10.43 3.30 3.62
CA TRP A 437 11.45 4.03 2.85
C TRP A 437 11.95 3.25 1.63
N GLN A 438 12.23 1.96 1.77
CA GLN A 438 12.66 1.11 0.66
C GLN A 438 11.50 0.82 -0.32
N MET A 439 10.28 0.58 0.19
CA MET A 439 9.09 0.37 -0.64
C MET A 439 8.72 1.60 -1.47
N ALA A 440 8.83 2.80 -0.89
CA ALA A 440 8.54 4.05 -1.57
C ALA A 440 9.29 4.15 -2.90
N GLN A 441 10.58 3.79 -2.86
CA GLN A 441 11.46 3.85 -4.01
C GLN A 441 11.22 2.69 -4.98
N ALA A 442 11.10 1.47 -4.46
CA ALA A 442 10.96 0.28 -5.29
C ALA A 442 9.63 0.23 -6.05
N LEU A 443 8.58 0.82 -5.47
CA LEU A 443 7.23 0.81 -6.02
C LEU A 443 6.78 2.18 -6.56
N GLY A 444 7.64 3.20 -6.46
CA GLY A 444 7.35 4.57 -6.92
C GLY A 444 6.26 5.29 -6.12
N LEU A 445 6.08 4.97 -4.84
CA LEU A 445 5.04 5.55 -3.97
C LEU A 445 5.36 6.98 -3.52
N ASP A 446 6.58 7.45 -3.78
CA ASP A 446 7.01 8.83 -3.54
C ASP A 446 7.03 9.69 -4.81
N ALA A 447 6.54 9.18 -5.94
CA ALA A 447 6.63 9.88 -7.24
C ALA A 447 5.80 11.17 -7.29
N HIS A 448 4.69 11.24 -6.56
CA HIS A 448 3.75 12.36 -6.62
C HIS A 448 3.69 13.16 -5.31
N HIS A 449 3.74 12.44 -4.19
CA HIS A 449 3.51 12.98 -2.85
C HIS A 449 4.60 12.51 -1.89
N PRO A 450 5.13 13.38 -1.01
CA PRO A 450 5.98 12.97 0.09
C PRO A 450 5.28 11.92 0.96
N MET A 451 6.00 10.85 1.32
CA MET A 451 5.45 9.83 2.21
C MET A 451 5.24 10.41 3.61
N ASP A 452 4.16 10.04 4.29
CA ASP A 452 4.05 10.37 5.71
C ASP A 452 5.18 9.67 6.49
N CYS A 453 5.76 10.35 7.48
CA CYS A 453 6.85 9.81 8.28
C CYS A 453 6.83 10.34 9.71
N GLY A 454 6.75 9.43 10.68
CA GLY A 454 6.73 9.75 12.11
C GLY A 454 8.09 9.94 12.79
N VAL A 455 9.22 9.70 12.10
CA VAL A 455 10.57 9.64 12.71
C VAL A 455 10.91 10.87 13.55
N THR A 456 10.56 12.08 13.09
CA THR A 456 10.85 13.32 13.81
C THR A 456 10.04 13.48 15.09
N SER A 457 8.94 12.75 15.24
CA SER A 457 8.03 12.80 16.37
C SER A 457 8.36 11.81 17.49
N LEU A 458 9.18 10.79 17.23
CA LEU A 458 9.59 9.79 18.22
C LEU A 458 10.66 10.35 19.16
N ALA A 459 10.49 10.16 20.46
CA ALA A 459 11.52 10.50 21.45
C ALA A 459 12.59 9.41 21.56
N GLU A 460 12.19 8.15 21.42
CA GLU A 460 13.05 6.97 21.47
C GLU A 460 12.65 5.95 20.40
N ASP A 461 13.59 5.08 20.04
CA ASP A 461 13.38 4.00 19.07
C ASP A 461 14.25 2.78 19.45
N ILE A 462 14.00 1.65 18.79
CA ILE A 462 14.66 0.35 19.03
C ILE A 462 16.02 0.22 18.33
N VAL A 463 16.54 1.29 17.72
CA VAL A 463 17.84 1.32 17.04
C VAL A 463 18.72 2.43 17.58
N ALA A 464 20.01 2.39 17.24
CA ALA A 464 20.93 3.48 17.56
C ALA A 464 20.51 4.79 16.84
N PRO A 465 20.67 5.96 17.49
CA PRO A 465 20.40 7.25 16.86
C PRO A 465 21.19 7.42 15.56
N GLY A 466 20.56 8.04 14.56
CA GLY A 466 21.21 8.35 13.28
C GLY A 466 21.11 7.27 12.20
N LEU A 467 20.47 6.12 12.48
CA LEU A 467 20.24 5.08 11.46
C LEU A 467 19.15 5.47 10.44
N LEU A 468 18.12 6.17 10.91
CA LEU A 468 17.09 6.82 10.11
C LEU A 468 17.17 8.31 10.40
N THR A 469 17.44 9.10 9.37
CA THR A 469 17.64 10.55 9.53
C THR A 469 16.80 11.33 8.54
N VAL A 470 16.13 12.36 9.03
CA VAL A 470 15.49 13.38 8.19
C VAL A 470 16.39 14.60 8.13
N ARG A 471 16.84 14.95 6.93
CA ARG A 471 17.63 16.16 6.62
C ARG A 471 17.10 16.76 5.33
N ASP A 472 17.00 18.09 5.26
CA ASP A 472 16.43 18.80 4.12
C ASP A 472 15.06 18.26 3.69
N GLY A 473 14.25 17.85 4.68
CA GLY A 473 12.91 17.27 4.46
C GLY A 473 12.92 15.89 3.82
N ARG A 474 14.06 15.19 3.80
CA ARG A 474 14.23 13.88 3.18
C ARG A 474 14.71 12.85 4.18
N LEU A 475 14.07 11.69 4.18
CA LEU A 475 14.48 10.51 4.93
C LEU A 475 15.58 9.75 4.20
N THR A 476 16.63 9.42 4.92
CA THR A 476 17.66 8.45 4.55
C THR A 476 17.70 7.36 5.60
N GLY A 477 17.80 6.11 5.15
CA GLY A 477 17.87 4.92 6.00
C GLY A 477 19.06 4.02 5.67
N PRO A 478 19.12 2.84 6.29
CA PRO A 478 20.25 1.92 6.12
C PRO A 478 20.16 1.10 4.82
N GLU A 479 21.32 0.86 4.21
CA GLU A 479 21.44 0.25 2.87
C GLU A 479 21.88 -1.23 2.88
N GLY A 480 21.98 -1.85 4.06
CA GLY A 480 22.34 -3.26 4.20
C GLY A 480 21.25 -4.23 3.73
N PRO A 481 21.52 -5.56 3.75
CA PRO A 481 20.54 -6.58 3.39
C PRO A 481 19.23 -6.50 4.19
N GLY A 482 18.12 -6.88 3.55
CA GLY A 482 16.78 -6.73 4.11
C GLY A 482 16.35 -5.27 4.21
N ILE A 483 15.70 -4.92 5.32
CA ILE A 483 15.41 -3.53 5.65
C ILE A 483 16.66 -2.74 6.09
N GLY A 484 17.84 -3.38 6.10
CA GLY A 484 19.13 -2.75 6.37
C GLY A 484 19.49 -2.61 7.84
N LEU A 485 18.66 -3.11 8.76
CA LEU A 485 18.87 -2.95 10.19
C LEU A 485 18.61 -4.22 11.01
N ALA A 486 19.13 -4.20 12.23
CA ALA A 486 18.81 -5.08 13.33
C ALA A 486 18.53 -4.21 14.57
N PRO A 487 17.36 -4.35 15.21
CA PRO A 487 17.05 -3.72 16.48
C PRO A 487 18.05 -4.06 17.60
N ASP A 488 18.26 -3.12 18.51
CA ASP A 488 19.07 -3.26 19.72
C ASP A 488 18.25 -3.95 20.83
N PRO A 489 18.66 -5.13 21.32
CA PRO A 489 17.95 -5.84 22.38
C PRO A 489 17.76 -5.04 23.66
N ALA A 490 18.72 -4.19 24.04
CA ALA A 490 18.61 -3.37 25.25
C ALA A 490 17.54 -2.28 25.10
N ARG A 491 17.42 -1.69 23.91
CA ARG A 491 16.38 -0.70 23.58
C ARG A 491 15.00 -1.33 23.50
N ILE A 492 14.90 -2.53 22.92
CA ILE A 492 13.66 -3.32 22.94
C ILE A 492 13.21 -3.55 24.39
N ALA A 493 14.12 -3.98 25.26
CA ALA A 493 13.82 -4.25 26.66
C ALA A 493 13.37 -2.98 27.41
N ALA A 494 14.00 -1.83 27.15
CA ALA A 494 13.64 -0.55 27.76
C ALA A 494 12.21 -0.08 27.37
N LEU A 495 11.75 -0.42 26.16
CA LEU A 495 10.46 -0.01 25.63
C LEU A 495 9.37 -1.09 25.77
N ALA A 496 9.69 -2.25 26.35
CA ALA A 496 8.80 -3.40 26.43
C ALA A 496 7.59 -3.15 27.35
N LEU A 497 6.40 -3.54 26.88
CA LEU A 497 5.14 -3.48 27.64
C LEU A 497 4.79 -4.79 28.37
N ALA A 498 5.44 -5.88 28.00
CA ALA A 498 5.23 -7.23 28.52
C ALA A 498 6.43 -8.10 28.16
N ASP A 499 6.54 -9.30 28.73
CA ASP A 499 7.53 -10.28 28.29
C ASP A 499 7.27 -10.74 26.84
N PRO A 500 8.32 -11.06 26.07
CA PRO A 500 8.16 -11.54 24.70
C PRO A 500 7.51 -12.93 24.69
N VAL A 501 6.60 -13.15 23.76
CA VAL A 501 6.09 -14.49 23.45
C VAL A 501 7.01 -15.13 22.42
N VAL A 502 7.61 -16.26 22.77
CA VAL A 502 8.47 -17.05 21.87
C VAL A 502 7.75 -18.31 21.45
N ILE A 503 7.67 -18.52 20.14
CA ILE A 503 7.07 -19.70 19.50
C ILE A 503 8.24 -20.50 18.90
N PRO A 504 8.72 -21.55 19.58
CA PRO A 504 9.82 -22.38 19.09
C PRO A 504 9.33 -23.44 18.08
N THR A 505 10.28 -24.10 17.42
CA THR A 505 10.01 -25.39 16.77
C THR A 505 9.60 -26.42 17.83
N PRO A 506 8.57 -27.25 17.60
CA PRO A 506 8.18 -28.34 18.49
C PRO A 506 9.31 -29.30 18.84
#